data_AF-A0A8H4YK72-F1
#
_entry.id   AF-A0A8H4YK72-F1
#
_cell.length_a   1.000
_cell.length_b   1.000
_cell.length_c   1.000
_cell.angle_alpha   90.00
_cell.angle_beta   90.00
_cell.angle_gamma   90.00
#
_symmetry.space_group_name_H-M   'P 1'
#
loop_
_entity.id
_entity.type
_entity.pdbx_description
1 polymer ?
#
loop_
_entity_poly.entity_id
_entity_poly.type
_entity_poly.pdbx_seq_one_letter_code
_entity_poly.pdbx_strand_id
1 'polypeptide(L)'
;MAGLTALTKVPESLQQICVAHDAKVGICGSVFFQDGEWICSIIDDKLYLKSPMWDSPSMRRHRLQQIDREDNENIYRKTYQTGSKALFFAQCRDQNETCVPLFEKAYAKAHGDYASLEGGWIGEGVEDLSG
;
A
#
# COMPACT_ATOMS: atom_id res chain seq x y z
N MET A 1 -3.59 -8.30 7.97
CA MET A 1 -2.12 -8.46 7.98
C MET A 1 -1.61 -9.85 8.40
N ALA A 2 -2.07 -10.44 9.50
CA ALA A 2 -1.55 -11.75 9.94
C ALA A 2 -1.84 -12.90 8.94
N GLY A 3 -2.98 -12.89 8.25
CA GLY A 3 -3.32 -13.88 7.21
C GLY A 3 -2.34 -13.87 6.04
N LEU A 4 -2.04 -12.69 5.48
CA LEU A 4 -1.01 -12.53 4.43
C LEU A 4 0.34 -13.10 4.88
N THR A 5 0.80 -12.77 6.09
CA THR A 5 2.07 -13.30 6.62
C THR A 5 2.04 -14.83 6.75
N ALA A 6 0.91 -15.42 7.16
CA ALA A 6 0.76 -16.86 7.22
C ALA A 6 0.93 -17.51 5.84
N LEU A 7 0.36 -16.89 4.79
CA LEU A 7 0.44 -17.39 3.42
C LEU A 7 1.82 -17.24 2.80
N THR A 8 2.61 -16.23 3.18
CA THR A 8 4.00 -16.11 2.69
C THR A 8 4.87 -17.32 3.02
N LYS A 9 4.47 -18.17 3.99
CA LYS A 9 5.16 -19.43 4.29
C LYS A 9 4.80 -20.57 3.33
N VAL A 10 3.68 -20.46 2.62
CA VAL A 10 3.26 -21.42 1.59
C VAL A 10 3.88 -20.96 0.27
N PRO A 11 4.72 -21.77 -0.38
CA PRO A 11 5.28 -21.42 -1.69
C PRO A 11 4.14 -21.24 -2.72
N GLU A 12 4.35 -20.35 -3.69
CA GLU A 12 3.41 -20.04 -4.79
C GLU A 12 2.08 -19.36 -4.42
N SER A 13 1.70 -19.28 -3.13
CA SER A 13 0.49 -18.59 -2.67
C SER A 13 0.44 -17.11 -3.09
N LEU A 14 1.59 -16.42 -3.01
CA LEU A 14 1.70 -15.02 -3.41
C LEU A 14 1.49 -14.81 -4.91
N GLN A 15 1.85 -15.79 -5.75
CA GLN A 15 1.64 -15.69 -7.20
C GLN A 15 0.18 -15.92 -7.59
N GLN A 16 -0.56 -16.72 -6.80
CA GLN A 16 -2.00 -16.90 -6.99
C GLN A 16 -2.78 -15.63 -6.64
N ILE A 17 -2.33 -14.91 -5.61
CA ILE A 17 -3.01 -13.72 -5.09
C ILE A 17 -2.62 -12.45 -5.88
N CYS A 18 -1.33 -12.28 -6.21
CA CYS A 18 -0.84 -11.14 -6.98
C CYS A 18 -0.72 -11.51 -8.47
N VAL A 19 -1.81 -11.33 -9.21
CA VAL A 19 -1.96 -11.79 -10.60
C VAL A 19 -1.19 -10.93 -11.60
N ALA A 20 -1.08 -9.62 -11.38
CA ALA A 20 -0.35 -8.73 -12.29
C ALA A 20 0.10 -7.44 -11.62
N HIS A 21 1.32 -6.98 -11.91
CA HIS A 21 1.80 -5.66 -11.50
C HIS A 21 2.64 -5.05 -12.64
N ASP A 22 2.17 -3.94 -13.19
CA ASP A 22 2.92 -3.13 -14.15
C ASP A 22 3.30 -1.79 -13.52
N ALA A 23 4.56 -1.69 -13.08
CA ALA A 23 5.11 -0.49 -12.46
C ALA A 23 5.26 0.70 -13.42
N LYS A 24 5.27 0.48 -14.75
CA LYS A 24 5.39 1.58 -15.72
C LYS A 24 4.05 2.25 -15.95
N VAL A 25 2.98 1.45 -15.98
CA VAL A 25 1.60 1.95 -16.10
C VAL A 25 1.05 2.38 -14.73
N GLY A 26 1.57 1.80 -13.64
CA GLY A 26 1.14 2.08 -12.27
C GLY A 26 -0.13 1.33 -11.91
N ILE A 27 -0.31 0.11 -12.41
CA ILE A 27 -1.51 -0.71 -12.20
C ILE A 27 -1.12 -2.04 -11.53
N CYS A 28 -1.86 -2.41 -10.49
CA CYS A 28 -1.73 -3.70 -9.80
C CYS A 28 -3.07 -4.42 -9.77
N GLY A 29 -3.07 -5.73 -10.00
CA GLY A 29 -4.23 -6.60 -9.91
C GLY A 29 -3.99 -7.72 -8.91
N SER A 30 -4.91 -7.85 -7.96
CA SER A 30 -4.96 -8.94 -6.99
C SER A 30 -6.27 -9.69 -7.07
N VAL A 31 -6.28 -10.95 -6.65
CA VAL A 31 -7.47 -11.80 -6.63
C VAL A 31 -7.75 -12.26 -5.20
N PHE A 32 -9.02 -12.25 -4.84
CA PHE A 32 -9.53 -12.59 -3.52
C PHE A 32 -10.71 -13.54 -3.67
N PHE A 33 -10.94 -14.40 -2.69
CA PHE A 33 -12.12 -15.24 -2.59
C PHE A 33 -13.12 -14.54 -1.67
N GLN A 34 -14.36 -14.36 -2.12
CA GLN A 34 -15.39 -13.73 -1.31
C GLN A 34 -16.73 -14.41 -1.61
N ASP A 35 -17.45 -14.80 -0.57
CA ASP A 35 -18.80 -15.38 -0.66
C ASP A 35 -18.93 -16.58 -1.63
N GLY A 36 -17.86 -17.38 -1.77
CA GLY A 36 -17.85 -18.57 -2.64
C GLY A 36 -17.36 -18.33 -4.07
N GLU A 37 -16.98 -17.10 -4.42
CA GLU A 37 -16.49 -16.74 -5.75
C GLU A 37 -15.12 -16.03 -5.70
N TRP A 38 -14.32 -16.21 -6.75
CA TRP A 38 -13.07 -15.47 -6.93
C TRP A 38 -13.33 -14.12 -7.59
N ILE A 39 -12.98 -13.04 -6.90
CA ILE A 39 -13.11 -11.66 -7.36
C ILE A 39 -11.73 -11.06 -7.68
N CYS A 40 -11.68 -10.14 -8.63
CA CYS A 40 -10.46 -9.39 -8.97
C CYS A 40 -10.54 -7.93 -8.50
N SER A 41 -9.50 -7.46 -7.84
CA SER A 41 -9.35 -6.07 -7.39
C SER A 41 -8.17 -5.43 -8.11
N ILE A 42 -8.47 -4.49 -9.01
CA ILE A 42 -7.48 -3.73 -9.77
C ILE A 42 -7.34 -2.34 -9.14
N ILE A 43 -6.12 -1.95 -8.81
CA ILE A 43 -5.79 -0.67 -8.17
C ILE A 43 -4.68 0.06 -8.95
N ASP A 44 -4.62 1.37 -8.75
CA ASP A 44 -3.45 2.16 -9.12
C ASP A 44 -2.34 2.10 -8.06
N ASP A 45 -1.15 2.59 -8.39
CA ASP A 45 0.04 2.59 -7.54
C ASP A 45 0.12 3.76 -6.53
N LYS A 46 -0.89 4.63 -6.44
CA LYS A 46 -0.89 5.73 -5.47
C LYS A 46 -1.22 5.21 -4.09
N LEU A 47 -0.27 5.35 -3.17
CA LEU A 47 -0.42 4.96 -1.78
C LEU A 47 -0.61 6.19 -0.88
N TYR A 48 -1.26 5.99 0.27
CA TYR A 48 -1.46 7.05 1.25
C TYR A 48 -0.15 7.40 1.95
N LEU A 49 0.18 8.70 1.99
CA LEU A 49 1.38 9.23 2.63
C LEU A 49 1.06 9.88 3.98
N LYS A 50 1.99 9.78 4.93
CA LYS A 50 1.92 10.48 6.23
C LYS A 50 2.09 11.99 6.10
N SER A 51 2.84 12.42 5.09
CA SER A 51 3.17 13.82 4.85
C SER A 51 2.29 14.33 3.71
N PRO A 52 1.70 15.53 3.84
CA PRO A 52 0.89 16.11 2.78
C PRO A 52 1.76 16.45 1.55
N MET A 53 1.11 16.83 0.45
CA MET A 53 1.79 17.33 -0.74
C MET A 53 2.54 18.63 -0.42
N TRP A 54 3.59 18.93 -1.19
CA TRP A 54 4.31 20.20 -1.05
C TRP A 54 3.37 21.39 -1.14
N ASP A 55 2.38 21.37 -2.04
CA ASP A 55 1.41 22.46 -2.23
C ASP A 55 0.56 22.75 -0.98
N SER A 56 0.39 21.78 -0.10
CA SER A 56 -0.34 21.98 1.15
C SER A 56 0.51 22.70 2.20
N PRO A 57 -0.04 23.70 2.91
CA PRO A 57 0.66 24.36 4.00
C PRO A 57 0.94 23.34 5.12
N SER A 58 2.21 23.22 5.52
CA SER A 58 2.62 22.33 6.62
C SER A 58 3.81 22.90 7.38
N MET A 59 3.90 22.60 8.68
CA MET A 59 5.03 22.99 9.53
C MET A 59 6.38 22.50 8.99
N ARG A 60 6.38 21.35 8.30
CA ARG A 60 7.57 20.79 7.64
C ARG A 60 7.99 21.64 6.44
N ARG A 61 7.03 22.04 5.59
CA ARG A 61 7.27 22.96 4.47
C ARG A 61 7.78 24.31 4.95
N HIS A 62 7.12 24.91 5.94
CA HIS A 62 7.51 26.22 6.46
C HIS A 62 8.97 26.22 6.96
N ARG A 63 9.39 25.16 7.67
CA ARG A 63 10.79 25.01 8.11
C ARG A 63 11.77 24.86 6.95
N LEU A 64 11.43 24.11 5.91
CA LEU A 64 12.30 23.96 4.74
C LEU A 64 12.42 25.26 3.95
N GLN A 65 11.35 26.05 3.83
CA GLN A 65 11.37 27.34 3.15
C GLN A 65 12.22 28.40 3.86
N GLN A 66 12.47 28.26 5.16
CA GLN A 66 13.39 29.13 5.90
C GLN A 66 14.86 28.85 5.57
N ILE A 67 15.15 27.74 4.91
CA ILE A 67 16.50 27.38 4.46
C ILE A 67 16.66 27.95 3.05
N ASP A 68 17.64 28.83 2.86
CA ASP A 68 17.99 29.43 1.57
C ASP A 68 18.70 28.40 0.67
N ARG A 69 17.91 27.46 0.13
CA ARG A 69 18.34 26.43 -0.79
C ARG A 69 17.43 26.42 -2.01
N GLU A 70 18.02 26.22 -3.18
CA GLU A 70 17.30 25.88 -4.41
C GLU A 70 16.63 24.49 -4.25
N ASP A 71 15.50 24.28 -4.93
CA ASP A 71 14.77 23.00 -4.97
C ASP A 71 14.20 22.45 -3.64
N ASN A 72 13.72 23.33 -2.76
CA ASN A 72 13.06 22.96 -1.50
C ASN A 72 11.94 21.89 -1.65
N GLU A 73 11.20 21.91 -2.76
CA GLU A 73 10.17 20.90 -3.07
C GLU A 73 10.77 19.50 -3.28
N ASN A 74 11.84 19.41 -4.07
CA ASN A 74 12.49 18.13 -4.36
C ASN A 74 13.12 17.54 -3.08
N ILE A 75 13.71 18.41 -2.25
CA ILE A 75 14.21 18.05 -0.91
C ILE A 75 13.07 17.55 -0.04
N TYR A 76 11.92 18.24 -0.02
CA TYR A 76 10.75 17.80 0.74
C TYR A 76 10.29 16.40 0.33
N ARG A 77 10.12 16.18 -0.99
CA ARG A 77 9.67 14.89 -1.53
C ARG A 77 10.63 13.76 -1.17
N LYS A 78 11.94 13.95 -1.37
CA LYS A 78 12.99 12.98 -1.00
C LYS A 78 13.10 12.73 0.51
N THR A 79 12.68 13.69 1.34
CA THR A 79 12.81 13.56 2.80
C THR A 79 11.56 12.95 3.42
N TYR A 80 10.38 13.28 2.91
CA TYR A 80 9.10 13.03 3.59
C TYR A 80 8.09 12.20 2.79
N GLN A 81 8.32 11.96 1.51
CA GLN A 81 7.39 11.27 0.61
C GLN A 81 8.02 10.07 -0.12
N THR A 82 9.29 9.75 0.12
CA THR A 82 9.97 8.59 -0.47
C THR A 82 10.27 7.51 0.56
N GLY A 83 10.22 6.26 0.10
CA GLY A 83 10.51 5.07 0.89
C GLY A 83 9.32 4.61 1.75
N SER A 84 9.35 3.33 2.10
CA SER A 84 8.30 2.65 2.88
C SER A 84 7.84 3.38 4.15
N LYS A 85 8.75 4.08 4.85
CA LYS A 85 8.41 4.82 6.10
C LYS A 85 7.45 5.99 5.88
N ALA A 86 7.42 6.55 4.67
CA ALA A 86 6.54 7.66 4.30
C ALA A 86 5.07 7.23 4.14
N LEU A 87 4.81 5.94 3.94
CA LEU A 87 3.46 5.38 3.78
C LEU A 87 2.68 5.43 5.09
N PHE A 88 1.37 5.66 5.03
CA PHE A 88 0.50 5.77 6.20
C PHE A 88 0.10 4.39 6.76
N PHE A 89 -0.33 3.47 5.89
CA PHE A 89 -0.79 2.13 6.25
C PHE A 89 0.38 1.11 6.23
N ALA A 90 0.20 -0.07 5.63
CA ALA A 90 1.22 -1.10 5.59
C ALA A 90 2.54 -0.60 5.00
N GLN A 91 3.62 -1.18 5.51
CA GLN A 91 5.00 -0.83 5.19
C GLN A 91 5.82 -2.09 5.02
N CYS A 92 6.73 -2.09 4.05
CA CYS A 92 7.74 -3.11 3.89
C CYS A 92 9.01 -2.76 4.68
N ARG A 93 9.81 -3.77 5.02
CA ARG A 93 11.14 -3.57 5.63
C ARG A 93 12.11 -2.96 4.62
N ASP A 94 12.11 -3.47 3.39
CA ASP A 94 12.81 -2.81 2.29
C ASP A 94 12.05 -1.53 1.91
N GLN A 95 12.78 -0.44 1.73
CA GLN A 95 12.19 0.86 1.40
C GLN A 95 11.63 0.91 -0.03
N ASN A 96 12.14 0.06 -0.92
CA ASN A 96 11.78 0.06 -2.34
C ASN A 96 10.72 -0.99 -2.68
N GLU A 97 10.33 -1.84 -1.72
CA GLU A 97 9.27 -2.83 -1.92
C GLU A 97 7.89 -2.25 -1.58
N THR A 98 6.96 -2.37 -2.53
CA THR A 98 5.59 -1.86 -2.40
C THR A 98 4.52 -2.96 -2.48
N CYS A 99 4.93 -4.23 -2.56
CA CYS A 99 4.01 -5.37 -2.72
C CYS A 99 2.96 -5.43 -1.60
N VAL A 100 3.39 -5.31 -0.34
CA VAL A 100 2.48 -5.38 0.82
C VAL A 100 1.55 -4.16 0.90
N PRO A 101 2.03 -2.90 0.77
CA PRO A 101 1.15 -1.73 0.70
C PRO A 101 0.11 -1.79 -0.43
N LEU A 102 0.51 -2.22 -1.63
CA LEU A 102 -0.40 -2.33 -2.77
C LEU A 102 -1.43 -3.44 -2.53
N PHE A 103 -0.99 -4.57 -1.99
CA PHE A 103 -1.89 -5.65 -1.63
C PHE A 103 -2.95 -5.21 -0.61
N GLU A 104 -2.54 -4.53 0.46
CA GLU A 104 -3.47 -4.00 1.46
C GLU A 104 -4.47 -3.02 0.84
N LYS A 105 -4.02 -2.17 -0.11
CA LYS A 105 -4.92 -1.28 -0.86
C LYS A 105 -5.93 -2.06 -1.71
N ALA A 106 -5.51 -3.13 -2.38
CA ALA A 106 -6.39 -3.97 -3.19
C ALA A 106 -7.42 -4.69 -2.33
N TYR A 107 -7.01 -5.15 -1.14
CA TYR A 107 -7.89 -5.77 -0.15
C TYR A 107 -8.88 -4.75 0.42
N ALA A 108 -8.42 -3.56 0.83
CA ALA A 108 -9.30 -2.47 1.27
C ALA A 108 -10.36 -2.12 0.22
N LYS A 109 -9.97 -2.09 -1.06
CA LYS A 109 -10.91 -1.86 -2.17
C LYS A 109 -11.95 -2.98 -2.31
N ALA A 110 -11.55 -4.25 -2.17
CA ALA A 110 -12.47 -5.38 -2.26
C ALA A 110 -13.50 -5.36 -1.12
N HIS A 111 -13.09 -4.97 0.08
CA HIS A 111 -13.93 -4.91 1.27
C HIS A 111 -14.59 -3.53 1.50
N GLY A 112 -14.46 -2.59 0.57
CA GLY A 112 -15.06 -1.25 0.62
C GLY A 112 -14.03 -0.13 0.76
N ASP A 113 -13.44 0.01 1.94
CA ASP A 113 -12.38 0.98 2.21
C ASP A 113 -11.39 0.52 3.29
N TYR A 114 -10.40 1.37 3.61
CA TYR A 114 -9.41 1.07 4.65
C TYR A 114 -10.00 1.00 6.06
N ALA A 115 -11.10 1.70 6.34
CA ALA A 115 -11.74 1.65 7.66
C ALA A 115 -12.52 0.34 7.85
N SER A 116 -13.00 -0.24 6.75
CA SER A 116 -13.69 -1.53 6.73
C SER A 116 -12.75 -2.70 7.07
N LEU A 117 -11.44 -2.52 6.99
CA LEU A 117 -10.44 -3.50 7.43
C LEU A 117 -10.22 -3.50 8.96
N GLU A 118 -10.74 -2.51 9.68
CA GLU A 118 -10.58 -2.41 11.14
C GLU A 118 -11.44 -3.46 11.85
N GLY A 119 -10.82 -4.30 12.68
CA GLY A 119 -11.52 -5.32 13.47
C GLY A 119 -11.75 -6.67 12.77
N GLY A 120 -11.19 -6.90 11.58
CA GLY A 120 -11.29 -8.17 10.86
C GLY A 120 -10.61 -9.35 11.55
N TRP A 121 -11.04 -10.58 11.21
CA TRP A 121 -10.52 -11.81 11.79
C TRP A 121 -9.42 -12.42 10.92
N ILE A 122 -8.43 -13.08 11.55
CA ILE A 122 -7.34 -13.73 10.81
C ILE A 122 -7.88 -14.89 9.96
N GLY A 123 -8.90 -15.61 10.43
CA GLY A 123 -9.52 -16.73 9.71
C GLY A 123 -10.15 -16.29 8.40
N GLU A 124 -10.94 -15.21 8.43
CA GLU A 124 -11.53 -14.56 7.26
C GLU A 124 -10.44 -14.15 6.25
N GLY A 125 -9.42 -13.43 6.71
CA GLY A 125 -8.33 -13.04 5.82
C GLY A 125 -7.43 -14.19 5.32
N VAL A 126 -7.57 -15.42 5.83
CA VAL A 126 -6.91 -16.61 5.24
C VAL A 126 -7.83 -17.25 4.22
N GLU A 127 -9.12 -17.38 4.55
CA GLU A 127 -10.17 -17.86 3.64
C GLU A 127 -10.23 -17.01 2.36
N ASP A 128 -10.20 -15.68 2.48
CA ASP A 128 -10.24 -14.76 1.34
C ASP A 128 -9.03 -14.90 0.40
N LEU A 129 -7.97 -15.55 0.85
CA LEU A 129 -6.72 -15.67 0.11
C LEU A 129 -6.43 -17.08 -0.36
N SER A 130 -7.01 -18.09 0.27
CA SER A 130 -6.87 -19.49 -0.14
C SER A 130 -8.07 -20.01 -0.93
N GLY A 131 -9.25 -19.42 -0.73
CA GLY A 131 -10.51 -20.09 -1.01
C GLY A 131 -10.84 -21.20 -0.02
#